data_AF-A0A967H0B9-F1
#
_entry.id   AF-A0A967H0B9-F1
#
_cell.length_a   1.000
_cell.length_b   1.000
_cell.length_c   1.000
_cell.angle_alpha   90.00
_cell.angle_beta   90.00
_cell.angle_gamma   90.00
#
_symmetry.space_group_name_H-M   'P 1'
#
loop_
_entity.id
_entity.type
_entity.pdbx_description
1 polymer ?
#
loop_
_entity_poly.entity_id
_entity_poly.type
_entity_poly.pdbx_seq_one_letter_code
_entity_poly.pdbx_strand_id
1 'polypeptide(L)'
;MTDETNTVYVDCDAGRRLGCKTFCCRLLVKLKPHEMEKRDDGLPAKGYVGKDTNGLCVHMDSETWLCKIWEDRPETCREYSCNTDFLLQVAIREGFTNIVDLARKASVSYIPKETYIKVPLIQEETPAVVELADAE
;
A
#
# COMPACT_ATOMS: atom_id res chain seq x y z
N MET A 1 1.92 -5.59 -13.36
CA MET A 1 3.14 -6.41 -13.37
C MET A 1 3.57 -6.54 -11.92
N THR A 2 3.96 -7.74 -11.53
CA THR A 2 4.50 -8.04 -10.20
C THR A 2 5.88 -8.65 -10.38
N ASP A 3 6.76 -8.48 -9.41
CA ASP A 3 8.06 -9.16 -9.38
C ASP A 3 7.93 -10.62 -8.91
N GLU A 4 9.06 -11.31 -8.73
CA GLU A 4 9.14 -12.69 -8.22
C GLU A 4 8.58 -12.85 -6.79
N THR A 5 8.42 -11.75 -6.05
CA THR A 5 7.86 -11.70 -4.70
C THR A 5 6.38 -11.28 -4.67
N ASN A 6 5.73 -11.22 -5.84
CA ASN A 6 4.37 -10.70 -6.05
C ASN A 6 4.19 -9.23 -5.67
N THR A 7 5.28 -8.45 -5.59
CA THR A 7 5.19 -7.03 -5.24
C THR A 7 4.52 -6.24 -6.36
N VAL A 8 3.50 -5.46 -6.00
CA VAL A 8 2.84 -4.54 -6.92
C VAL A 8 3.48 -3.16 -6.79
N TYR A 9 4.12 -2.72 -7.87
CA TYR A 9 4.75 -1.40 -7.95
C TYR A 9 3.74 -0.36 -8.46
N VAL A 10 3.08 0.35 -7.54
CA VAL A 10 2.20 1.48 -7.84
C VAL A 10 2.95 2.80 -7.68
N ASP A 11 2.68 3.76 -8.56
CA ASP A 11 3.15 5.14 -8.40
C ASP A 11 2.34 5.84 -7.30
N CYS A 12 2.81 5.71 -6.06
CA CYS A 12 2.17 6.32 -4.90
C CYS A 12 2.07 7.86 -5.03
N ASP A 13 3.01 8.49 -5.72
CA ASP A 13 3.02 9.95 -5.87
C ASP A 13 1.93 10.41 -6.85
N ALA A 14 1.78 9.73 -7.99
CA ALA A 14 0.63 9.92 -8.87
C ALA A 14 -0.69 9.63 -8.14
N GLY A 15 -0.74 8.57 -7.34
CA GLY A 15 -1.92 8.25 -6.52
C GLY A 15 -2.29 9.37 -5.55
N ARG A 16 -1.30 9.98 -4.88
CA ARG A 16 -1.54 11.13 -3.99
C ARG A 16 -2.02 12.36 -4.75
N ARG A 17 -1.45 12.67 -5.93
CA ARG A 17 -1.95 13.75 -6.80
C ARG A 17 -3.41 13.55 -7.23
N LEU A 18 -3.82 12.29 -7.41
CA LEU A 18 -5.22 11.94 -7.67
C LEU A 18 -6.13 12.08 -6.44
N GLY A 19 -5.59 12.26 -5.23
CA GLY A 19 -6.36 12.45 -4.01
C GLY A 19 -6.48 11.21 -3.13
N CYS A 20 -5.71 10.14 -3.36
CA CYS A 20 -5.77 8.95 -2.52
C CYS A 20 -5.31 9.20 -1.07
N LYS A 21 -4.53 10.28 -0.82
CA LYS A 21 -4.00 10.71 0.50
C LYS A 21 -3.38 9.56 1.32
N THR A 22 -2.72 8.62 0.64
CA THR A 22 -2.11 7.45 1.27
C THR A 22 -3.12 6.64 2.11
N PHE A 23 -4.34 6.43 1.59
CA PHE A 23 -5.41 5.71 2.31
C PHE A 23 -5.02 4.30 2.72
N CYS A 24 -4.17 3.61 1.95
CA CYS A 24 -3.63 2.29 2.30
C CYS A 24 -2.95 2.30 3.67
N CYS A 25 -2.25 3.39 4.04
CA CYS A 25 -1.64 3.56 5.35
C CYS A 25 -2.66 3.76 6.48
N ARG A 26 -3.96 3.89 6.21
CA ARG A 26 -5.04 3.91 7.22
C ARG A 26 -5.80 2.59 7.32
N LEU A 27 -5.58 1.65 6.39
CA LEU A 27 -6.18 0.32 6.44
C LEU A 27 -5.61 -0.53 7.59
N LEU A 28 -6.39 -1.48 8.07
CA LEU A 28 -5.91 -2.51 9.01
C LEU A 28 -5.18 -3.59 8.23
N VAL A 29 -3.86 -3.59 8.28
CA VAL A 29 -3.01 -4.58 7.58
C VAL A 29 -2.67 -5.70 8.55
N LYS A 30 -3.16 -6.90 8.25
CA LYS A 30 -2.84 -8.12 9.00
C LYS A 30 -1.45 -8.60 8.60
N LEU A 31 -0.62 -8.94 9.58
CA LEU A 31 0.69 -9.56 9.38
C LEU A 31 0.55 -11.06 9.15
N LYS A 32 1.38 -11.65 8.28
CA LYS A 32 1.47 -13.11 8.17
C LYS A 32 2.20 -13.68 9.39
N PRO A 33 1.95 -14.95 9.79
CA PRO A 33 2.50 -15.50 11.03
C PRO A 33 4.02 -15.38 11.20
N HIS A 34 4.77 -15.43 10.10
CA HIS A 34 6.23 -15.31 10.13
C HIS A 34 6.73 -13.86 10.29
N GLU A 35 5.85 -12.87 10.11
CA GLU A 35 6.13 -11.43 10.25
C GLU A 35 5.70 -10.89 11.63
N MET A 36 5.02 -11.72 12.43
CA MET A 36 4.54 -11.35 13.74
C MET A 36 5.68 -11.40 14.76
N GLU A 37 5.85 -10.34 15.54
CA GLU A 37 6.82 -10.28 16.63
C GLU A 37 6.54 -11.39 17.65
N LYS A 38 7.53 -12.27 17.85
CA LYS A 38 7.45 -13.31 18.88
C LYS A 38 7.35 -12.67 20.25
N ARG A 39 6.50 -13.23 21.10
CA ARG A 39 6.38 -12.84 22.50
C ARG A 39 6.73 -14.02 23.39
N ASP A 40 7.59 -13.77 24.38
CA ASP A 40 8.01 -14.77 25.35
C ASP A 40 7.14 -14.77 26.62
N ASP A 41 6.19 -13.83 26.72
CA ASP A 41 5.31 -13.63 27.87
C ASP A 41 3.99 -14.42 27.80
N GLY A 42 3.84 -15.28 26.78
CA GLY A 42 2.64 -16.09 26.56
C GLY A 42 1.43 -15.31 26.04
N LEU A 43 1.54 -14.01 25.78
CA LEU A 43 0.48 -13.23 25.15
C LEU A 43 0.50 -13.42 23.62
N PRO A 44 -0.65 -13.25 22.95
CA PRO A 44 -0.70 -13.29 21.49
C PRO A 44 0.23 -12.25 20.87
N ALA A 45 1.03 -12.69 19.88
CA ALA A 45 1.83 -11.80 19.06
C ALA A 45 0.94 -10.78 18.34
N LYS A 46 1.48 -9.57 18.11
CA LYS A 46 0.75 -8.50 17.45
C LYS A 46 0.51 -8.88 15.99
N GLY A 47 -0.75 -9.12 15.63
CA GLY A 47 -1.14 -9.60 14.29
C GLY A 47 -1.37 -8.52 13.24
N TYR A 48 -1.11 -7.25 13.55
CA TYR A 48 -1.38 -6.12 12.64
C TYR A 48 -0.26 -5.10 12.67
N VAL A 49 -0.04 -4.42 11.54
CA VAL A 49 0.86 -3.27 11.46
C VAL A 49 0.38 -2.17 12.41
N GLY A 50 1.32 -1.56 13.13
CA GLY A 50 1.02 -0.49 14.10
C GLY A 50 0.42 0.76 13.46
N LYS A 51 -0.39 1.48 14.25
CA LYS A 51 -0.88 2.83 13.93
C LYS A 51 -0.33 3.84 14.92
N ASP A 52 -0.08 5.06 14.45
CA ASP A 52 0.23 6.21 15.29
C ASP A 52 -1.04 6.81 15.91
N THR A 53 -0.88 7.91 16.65
CA THR A 53 -1.99 8.64 17.28
C THR A 53 -2.96 9.29 16.31
N ASN A 54 -2.58 9.45 15.03
CA ASN A 54 -3.41 9.97 13.95
C ASN A 54 -4.11 8.86 13.15
N GLY A 55 -3.91 7.59 13.52
CA GLY A 55 -4.46 6.44 12.80
C GLY A 55 -3.73 6.11 11.49
N LEU A 56 -2.51 6.61 11.30
CA LEU A 56 -1.64 6.32 10.17
C LEU A 56 -0.70 5.17 10.51
N CYS A 57 -0.28 4.41 9.50
CA CYS A 57 0.76 3.38 9.65
C CYS A 57 2.03 4.00 10.25
N VAL A 58 2.61 3.35 11.27
CA VAL A 58 3.84 3.82 11.93
C VAL A 58 5.05 3.95 10.99
N HIS A 59 5.01 3.28 9.84
CA HIS A 59 6.05 3.35 8.82
C HIS A 59 5.81 4.44 7.76
N MET A 60 4.70 5.18 7.84
CA MET A 60 4.43 6.31 6.95
C MET A 60 5.31 7.50 7.37
N ASP A 61 5.93 8.15 6.40
CA ASP A 61 6.72 9.36 6.60
C ASP A 61 5.82 10.59 6.58
N SER A 62 5.72 11.32 7.69
CA SER A 62 4.81 12.47 7.80
C SER A 62 5.20 13.68 6.93
N GLU A 63 6.46 13.77 6.49
CA GLU A 63 6.94 14.87 5.66
C GLU A 63 6.70 14.57 4.18
N THR A 64 7.09 13.38 3.74
CA THR A 64 7.05 12.97 2.32
C THR A 64 5.78 12.20 1.94
N TRP A 65 5.02 11.74 2.92
CA TRP A 65 3.83 10.89 2.74
C TRP A 65 4.10 9.58 2.01
N LEU A 66 5.36 9.11 2.04
CA LEU A 66 5.84 7.85 1.49
C LEU A 66 6.02 6.79 2.57
N CYS A 67 6.16 5.53 2.16
CA CYS A 67 6.48 4.44 3.08
C CYS A 67 7.99 4.41 3.32
N LYS A 68 8.43 4.46 4.58
CA LYS A 68 9.86 4.41 4.96
C LYS A 68 10.49 3.03 4.83
N ILE A 69 9.67 1.98 4.72
CA ILE A 69 10.11 0.58 4.64
C ILE A 69 9.69 -0.05 3.31
N TRP A 70 9.71 0.70 2.20
CA TRP A 70 9.11 0.26 0.94
C TRP A 70 9.53 -1.16 0.51
N GLU A 71 10.83 -1.46 0.60
CA GLU A 71 11.43 -2.76 0.28
C GLU A 71 11.06 -3.84 1.33
N ASP A 72 11.06 -3.47 2.61
CA ASP A 72 10.78 -4.36 3.74
C ASP A 72 9.29 -4.40 4.14
N ARG A 73 8.40 -3.91 3.27
CA ARG A 73 6.96 -3.88 3.54
C ARG A 73 6.46 -5.29 3.88
N PRO A 74 5.52 -5.44 4.81
CA PRO A 74 4.90 -6.75 5.03
C PRO A 74 4.34 -7.35 3.74
N GLU A 75 4.30 -8.67 3.63
CA GLU A 75 3.87 -9.39 2.44
C GLU A 75 2.48 -8.95 1.97
N THR A 76 1.55 -8.76 2.90
CA THR A 76 0.22 -8.21 2.60
C THR A 76 0.27 -6.79 2.02
N CYS A 77 1.24 -5.95 2.41
CA CYS A 77 1.44 -4.63 1.82
C CYS A 77 2.09 -4.70 0.44
N ARG A 78 2.99 -5.66 0.18
CA ARG A 78 3.66 -5.86 -1.12
C ARG A 78 2.69 -6.36 -2.19
N GLU A 79 1.89 -7.37 -1.84
CA GLU A 79 0.87 -7.96 -2.73
C GLU A 79 -0.30 -7.01 -3.03
N TYR A 80 -0.49 -5.97 -2.21
CA TYR A 80 -1.64 -5.09 -2.29
C TYR A 80 -1.58 -4.14 -3.50
N SER A 81 -2.64 -4.18 -4.32
CA SER A 81 -2.89 -3.20 -5.38
C SER A 81 -4.09 -2.33 -5.05
N CYS A 82 -3.87 -1.02 -4.89
CA CYS A 82 -4.97 -0.07 -4.70
C CYS A 82 -5.93 0.00 -5.90
N ASN A 83 -5.46 -0.37 -7.09
CA ASN A 83 -6.25 -0.30 -8.33
C ASN A 83 -7.44 -1.26 -8.37
N THR A 84 -7.45 -2.30 -7.54
CA THR A 84 -8.57 -3.24 -7.41
C THR A 84 -9.44 -2.95 -6.19
N ASP A 85 -9.08 -1.96 -5.37
CA ASP A 85 -9.77 -1.63 -4.14
C ASP A 85 -10.85 -0.55 -4.38
N PHE A 86 -12.08 -0.86 -3.98
CA PHE A 86 -13.19 0.09 -4.04
C PHE A 86 -12.95 1.34 -3.17
N LEU A 87 -12.25 1.17 -2.04
CA LEU A 87 -11.94 2.28 -1.13
C LEU A 87 -11.04 3.33 -1.77
N LEU A 88 -10.19 2.95 -2.75
CA LEU A 88 -9.43 3.93 -3.54
C LEU A 88 -10.38 4.91 -4.25
N GLN A 89 -11.47 4.38 -4.82
CA GLN A 89 -12.41 5.17 -5.60
C GLN A 89 -13.16 6.17 -4.74
N VAL A 90 -13.60 5.73 -3.55
CA VAL A 90 -14.24 6.61 -2.57
C VAL A 90 -13.24 7.65 -2.07
N ALA A 91 -11.99 7.25 -1.76
CA ALA A 91 -10.96 8.16 -1.28
C ALA A 91 -10.64 9.27 -2.29
N ILE A 92 -10.49 8.93 -3.57
CA ILE A 92 -10.20 9.90 -4.64
C ILE A 92 -11.38 10.83 -4.89
N ARG A 93 -12.62 10.30 -4.91
CA ARG A 93 -13.79 11.06 -5.35
C ARG A 93 -14.41 11.93 -4.26
N GLU A 94 -14.45 11.42 -3.04
CA GLU A 94 -15.14 12.07 -1.92
C GLU A 94 -14.18 12.64 -0.88
N GLY A 95 -12.91 12.21 -0.90
CA GLY A 95 -11.98 12.48 0.17
C GLY A 95 -12.41 11.83 1.50
N PHE A 96 -11.52 11.85 2.48
CA PHE A 96 -11.78 11.25 3.79
C PHE A 96 -10.82 11.83 4.84
N THR A 97 -11.17 11.65 6.11
CA THR A 97 -10.39 12.13 7.26
C THR A 97 -9.69 10.98 8.00
N ASN A 98 -10.40 9.88 8.22
CA ASN A 98 -9.91 8.67 8.86
C ASN A 98 -10.59 7.42 8.27
N ILE A 99 -10.19 6.24 8.73
CA ILE A 99 -10.69 4.97 8.19
C ILE A 99 -12.20 4.76 8.43
N VAL A 100 -12.75 5.30 9.53
CA VAL A 100 -14.18 5.19 9.84
C VAL A 100 -15.01 6.05 8.89
N ASP A 101 -14.57 7.28 8.61
CA ASP A 101 -15.22 8.14 7.63
C ASP A 101 -15.20 7.51 6.23
N LEU A 102 -14.05 6.96 5.82
CA LEU A 102 -13.91 6.28 4.53
C LEU A 102 -14.86 5.07 4.43
N ALA A 103 -14.92 4.23 5.47
CA ALA A 103 -15.81 3.06 5.49
C ALA A 103 -17.28 3.45 5.44
N ARG A 104 -17.68 4.49 6.18
CA ARG A 104 -19.06 5.01 6.17
C ARG A 104 -19.45 5.52 4.78
N LYS A 105 -18.60 6.33 4.15
CA LYS A 105 -18.84 6.80 2.77
C LYS A 105 -18.95 5.62 1.82
N ALA A 106 -17.99 4.70 1.87
CA ALA A 106 -17.98 3.50 1.04
C ALA A 106 -19.25 2.64 1.19
N SER A 107 -19.84 2.55 2.38
CA SER A 107 -21.07 1.76 2.59
C SER A 107 -22.31 2.29 1.87
N VAL A 108 -22.31 3.56 1.46
CA VAL A 108 -23.45 4.21 0.78
C VAL A 108 -23.12 4.62 -0.66
N SER A 109 -21.85 4.56 -1.07
CA SER A 109 -21.41 4.91 -2.42
C SER A 109 -21.66 3.77 -3.40
N TYR A 110 -22.04 4.13 -4.63
CA TYR A 110 -22.03 3.23 -5.78
C TYR A 110 -21.14 3.82 -6.87
N ILE A 111 -20.09 3.10 -7.25
CA ILE A 111 -19.14 3.53 -8.30
C ILE A 111 -18.99 2.36 -9.27
N PRO A 112 -19.46 2.49 -10.53
CA PRO A 112 -19.30 1.43 -11.54
C PRO A 112 -17.83 1.14 -11.82
N LYS A 113 -17.46 -0.14 -11.96
CA LYS A 113 -16.05 -0.58 -12.13
C LYS A 113 -15.40 -0.01 -13.40
N GLU A 114 -16.21 0.25 -14.41
CA GLU A 114 -15.83 0.83 -15.70
C GLU A 114 -15.35 2.27 -15.55
N THR A 115 -15.75 2.94 -14.46
CA THR A 115 -15.38 4.33 -14.14
C THR A 115 -14.24 4.42 -13.12
N TYR A 116 -13.59 3.29 -12.78
CA TYR A 116 -12.52 3.30 -11.78
C TYR A 116 -11.32 4.11 -12.28
N ILE A 117 -10.90 5.06 -11.45
CA ILE A 117 -9.64 5.78 -11.63
C ILE A 117 -8.52 4.82 -11.27
N LYS A 118 -7.51 4.73 -12.13
CA LYS A 118 -6.34 3.88 -11.94
C LYS A 118 -5.12 4.73 -11.63
N VAL A 119 -4.40 4.34 -10.59
CA VAL A 119 -3.06 4.84 -10.28
C VAL A 119 -2.07 4.15 -11.23
N PRO A 120 -1.16 4.89 -11.88
CA PRO A 120 -0.12 4.30 -12.73
C PRO A 120 0.72 3.25 -11.99
N LEU A 121 1.19 2.25 -12.72
CA LEU A 121 2.19 1.31 -12.23
C LEU A 121 3.58 1.81 -12.60
N ILE A 122 4.56 1.60 -11.73
CA ILE A 122 5.98 1.82 -12.04
C ILE A 122 6.47 0.56 -12.74
N GLN A 123 7.12 0.71 -13.89
CA GLN A 123 7.86 -0.39 -14.51
C GLN A 123 9.22 -0.47 -13.85
N GLU A 124 9.63 -1.64 -13.35
CA GLU A 124 11.05 -1.85 -13.08
C GLU A 124 11.79 -1.74 -14.42
N GLU A 125 12.74 -0.81 -14.52
CA GLU A 125 13.75 -0.92 -15.55
C GLU A 125 14.49 -2.23 -15.27
N THR A 126 14.29 -3.23 -16.13
CA THR A 126 15.11 -4.44 -16.12
C THR A 126 16.56 -3.97 -16.23
N PRO A 127 17.47 -4.33 -15.31
CA PRO A 127 18.86 -3.93 -15.45
C PRO A 127 19.34 -4.45 -16.81
N ALA A 128 19.74 -3.52 -17.68
CA ALA A 128 20.27 -3.85 -18.98
C ALA A 128 21.38 -4.88 -18.75
N VAL A 129 21.18 -6.09 -19.27
CA VAL A 129 22.22 -7.11 -19.30
C VAL A 129 23.37 -6.48 -20.07
N VAL A 130 24.40 -6.05 -19.36
CA VAL A 130 25.64 -5.61 -19.99
C VAL A 130 26.24 -6.89 -20.54
N GLU A 131 25.99 -7.17 -21.82
CA GLU A 131 26.78 -8.15 -22.56
C GLU A 131 28.24 -7.73 -22.42
N LEU A 132 28.95 -8.43 -21.53
CA LEU A 132 30.40 -8.46 -21.53
C LEU A 132 30.78 -9.15 -22.83
N ALA A 133 30.94 -8.34 -23.88
CA ALA A 133 31.56 -8.77 -25.11
C ALA A 133 32.93 -9.37 -24.78
N ASP A 134 33.13 -10.60 -25.26
CA ASP A 134 34.38 -11.34 -25.18
C ASP A 134 35.57 -10.44 -25.51
N ALA A 135 36.48 -10.30 -24.55
CA ALA A 135 37.80 -9.74 -24.76
C ALA A 135 38.82 -10.89 -24.67
N GLU A 136 39.16 -11.38 -25.87
CA GLU A 136 40.43 -11.97 -26.33
C GLU A 136 41.07 -13.14 -25.55
#